data_AF-A0A1I5DUR1-F1
#
_entry.id   AF-A0A1I5DUR1-F1
#
_cell.length_a   1.000
_cell.length_b   1.000
_cell.length_c   1.000
_cell.angle_alpha   90.00
_cell.angle_beta   90.00
_cell.angle_gamma   90.00
#
_symmetry.space_group_name_H-M   'P 1'
#
loop_
_entity.id
_entity.type
_entity.pdbx_description
1 polymer ?
#
loop_
_entity_poly.entity_id
_entity_poly.type
_entity_poly.pdbx_seq_one_letter_code
_entity_poly.pdbx_strand_id
1 'polypeptide(L)'
;MQTSEDITMLSALKKDNRLEAYQYFFMRYYKPLCLKACQMLGNVERGKEVVQQLFIEVWQERSYRKITHSPGGFFYQLLYERCLQLQQPAATTAACPPCKTGPALVPQALTNQLAVLLDS
;
A
#
# COMPACT_ATOMS: atom_id res chain seq x y z
N MET A 1 12.40 2.05 13.14
CA MET A 1 12.56 3.31 13.90
C MET A 1 12.72 4.45 12.91
N GLN A 2 12.00 5.55 13.13
CA GLN A 2 12.10 6.75 12.31
C GLN A 2 13.20 7.65 12.89
N THR A 3 14.15 8.08 12.06
CA THR A 3 15.28 8.91 12.49
C THR A 3 14.96 10.40 12.35
N SER A 4 15.72 11.26 13.04
CA SER A 4 15.67 12.72 12.83
C SER A 4 15.98 13.11 11.38
N GLU A 5 16.87 12.35 10.73
CA GLU A 5 17.18 12.48 9.31
C GLU A 5 15.96 12.19 8.43
N ASP A 6 15.19 11.12 8.72
CA ASP A 6 13.97 10.77 7.98
C ASP A 6 12.95 11.92 8.01
N ILE A 7 12.82 12.60 9.16
CA ILE A 7 11.91 13.76 9.31
C ILE A 7 12.39 14.92 8.45
N THR A 8 13.70 15.23 8.50
CA THR A 8 14.30 16.32 7.73
C THR A 8 14.14 16.09 6.23
N MET A 9 14.47 14.89 5.75
CA MET A 9 14.34 14.53 4.34
C MET A 9 12.88 14.52 3.89
N LEU A 10 11.95 14.04 4.71
CA LEU A 10 10.54 14.08 4.38
C LEU A 10 10.03 15.53 4.24
N SER A 11 10.47 16.43 5.13
CA SER A 11 10.08 17.84 5.06
C SER A 11 10.61 18.51 3.79
N ALA A 12 11.88 18.28 3.42
CA ALA A 12 12.49 18.81 2.21
C ALA A 12 11.81 18.27 0.94
N LEU A 13 11.49 16.97 0.93
CA LEU A 13 10.77 16.33 -0.16
C LEU A 13 9.38 16.92 -0.34
N LYS A 14 8.61 17.14 0.73
CA LYS A 14 7.25 17.67 0.64
C LYS A 14 7.20 19.14 0.27
N LYS A 15 8.09 19.96 0.83
CA LYS A 15 8.09 21.42 0.64
C LYS A 15 8.65 21.80 -0.72
N ASP A 16 9.85 21.32 -1.03
CA ASP A 16 10.64 21.80 -2.16
C ASP A 16 10.72 20.76 -3.30
N ASN A 17 10.11 19.57 -3.13
CA ASN A 17 10.17 18.49 -4.12
C ASN A 17 11.62 18.09 -4.48
N ARG A 18 12.52 18.13 -3.48
CA ARG A 18 13.95 17.86 -3.70
C ARG A 18 14.20 16.42 -4.11
N LEU A 19 14.92 16.23 -5.21
CA LEU A 19 15.26 14.91 -5.73
C LEU A 19 16.18 14.16 -4.75
N GLU A 20 17.09 14.85 -4.10
CA GLU A 20 18.06 14.30 -3.16
C GLU A 20 17.36 13.67 -1.95
N ALA A 21 16.29 14.32 -1.48
CA ALA A 21 15.47 13.79 -0.39
C ALA A 21 14.70 12.54 -0.81
N TYR A 22 14.24 12.47 -2.07
CA TYR A 22 13.63 11.26 -2.60
C TYR A 22 14.64 10.12 -2.76
N GLN A 23 15.84 10.43 -3.27
CA GLN A 23 16.95 9.50 -3.42
C GLN A 23 17.39 8.92 -2.07
N TYR A 24 17.40 9.72 -1.01
CA TYR A 24 17.65 9.24 0.34
C TYR A 24 16.70 8.09 0.73
N PHE A 25 15.40 8.27 0.50
CA PHE A 25 14.42 7.21 0.79
C PHE A 25 14.55 6.00 -0.13
N PHE A 26 14.85 6.22 -1.40
CA PHE A 26 15.12 5.14 -2.35
C PHE A 26 16.32 4.29 -1.89
N MET A 27 17.46 4.91 -1.59
CA MET A 27 18.66 4.21 -1.12
C MET A 27 18.41 3.44 0.18
N ARG A 28 17.64 4.03 1.11
CA ARG A 28 17.33 3.44 2.40
C ARG A 28 16.38 2.24 2.31
N TYR A 29 15.35 2.32 1.47
CA TYR A 29 14.26 1.34 1.46
C TYR A 29 14.28 0.36 0.28
N TYR A 30 14.99 0.64 -0.81
CA TYR A 30 14.96 -0.20 -2.01
C TYR A 30 15.34 -1.66 -1.73
N LYS A 31 16.52 -1.90 -1.14
CA LYS A 31 17.01 -3.25 -0.83
C LYS A 31 16.09 -4.02 0.14
N PRO A 32 15.69 -3.46 1.31
CA PRO A 32 14.82 -4.19 2.23
C PRO A 32 13.40 -4.39 1.69
N LEU A 33 12.88 -3.49 0.86
CA LEU A 33 11.61 -3.69 0.15
C LEU A 33 11.73 -4.80 -0.90
N CYS A 34 12.82 -4.85 -1.67
CA CYS A 34 13.06 -5.94 -2.63
C CYS A 34 13.05 -7.28 -1.90
N LEU A 35 13.77 -7.42 -0.79
CA LEU A 35 13.77 -8.66 0.00
C LEU A 35 12.35 -9.07 0.41
N LYS A 36 11.55 -8.12 0.89
CA LYS A 36 10.17 -8.38 1.29
C LYS A 36 9.28 -8.78 0.10
N ALA A 37 9.42 -8.10 -1.03
CA ALA A 37 8.70 -8.41 -2.26
C ALA A 37 9.04 -9.82 -2.77
N CYS A 38 10.33 -10.17 -2.79
CA CYS A 38 10.79 -11.51 -3.16
C CYS A 38 10.18 -12.60 -2.25
N GLN A 39 10.12 -12.34 -0.93
CA GLN A 39 9.49 -13.27 0.01
C GLN A 39 7.99 -13.43 -0.23
N MET A 40 7.29 -12.38 -0.65
CA MET A 40 5.85 -12.43 -0.93
C MET A 40 5.55 -13.10 -2.28
N LEU A 41 6.34 -12.81 -3.32
CA LEU A 41 6.08 -13.24 -4.69
C LEU A 41 6.79 -14.55 -5.07
N GLY A 42 7.75 -15.02 -4.25
CA GLY A 42 8.54 -16.22 -4.54
C GLY A 42 9.48 -16.08 -5.75
N ASN A 43 9.64 -14.86 -6.29
CA ASN A 43 10.45 -14.57 -7.48
C ASN A 43 11.25 -13.28 -7.29
N VAL A 44 12.56 -13.35 -7.47
CA VAL A 44 13.48 -12.26 -7.16
C VAL A 44 13.41 -11.14 -8.19
N GLU A 45 13.39 -11.50 -9.46
CA GLU A 45 13.31 -10.58 -10.59
C GLU A 45 12.02 -9.78 -10.51
N ARG A 46 10.90 -10.48 -10.28
CA ARG A 46 9.58 -9.86 -10.12
C ARG A 46 9.51 -8.97 -8.88
N GLY A 47 10.09 -9.40 -7.77
CA GLY A 47 10.16 -8.59 -6.56
C GLY A 47 10.89 -7.26 -6.78
N LYS A 48 12.02 -7.27 -7.51
CA LYS A 48 12.76 -6.06 -7.88
C LYS A 48 11.95 -5.16 -8.80
N GLU A 49 11.33 -5.72 -9.84
CA GLU A 49 10.51 -4.97 -10.80
C GLU A 49 9.36 -4.23 -10.10
N VAL A 50 8.65 -4.90 -9.19
CA VAL A 50 7.55 -4.29 -8.42
C VAL A 50 8.04 -3.12 -7.57
N VAL A 51 9.18 -3.28 -6.89
CA VAL A 51 9.73 -2.21 -6.06
C VAL A 51 10.21 -1.03 -6.92
N GLN A 52 10.87 -1.29 -8.06
CA GLN A 52 11.27 -0.24 -8.99
C GLN A 52 10.06 0.56 -9.48
N GLN A 53 9.04 -0.13 -9.96
CA GLN A 53 7.80 0.48 -10.45
C GLN A 53 7.13 1.30 -9.34
N LEU A 54 7.08 0.79 -8.12
CA LEU A 54 6.52 1.48 -6.96
C LEU A 54 7.22 2.83 -6.71
N PHE A 55 8.56 2.90 -6.75
CA PHE A 55 9.26 4.17 -6.59
C PHE A 55 8.99 5.12 -7.78
N ILE A 56 8.95 4.62 -9.00
CA ILE A 56 8.63 5.45 -10.17
C ILE A 56 7.25 6.10 -10.01
N GLU A 57 6.23 5.32 -9.67
CA GLU A 57 4.85 5.78 -9.46
C GLU A 57 4.75 6.80 -8.32
N VAL A 58 5.37 6.50 -7.17
CA VAL A 58 5.35 7.41 -6.01
C VAL A 58 5.97 8.76 -6.36
N TRP A 59 7.03 8.78 -7.17
CA TRP A 59 7.66 10.02 -7.62
C TRP A 59 6.79 10.79 -8.61
N GLN A 60 6.25 10.10 -9.63
CA GLN A 60 5.43 10.69 -10.69
C GLN A 60 4.13 11.28 -10.15
N GLU A 61 3.40 10.50 -9.34
CA GLU A 61 2.12 10.90 -8.76
C GLU A 61 2.27 11.83 -7.56
N ARG A 62 3.50 12.06 -7.11
CA ARG A 62 3.79 12.83 -5.88
C ARG A 62 3.10 12.25 -4.65
N SER A 63 2.80 10.95 -4.66
CA SER A 63 2.06 10.24 -3.61
C SER A 63 2.77 10.29 -2.24
N TYR A 64 4.08 10.55 -2.22
CA TYR A 64 4.85 10.82 -0.99
C TYR A 64 4.31 12.02 -0.17
N ARG A 65 3.51 12.92 -0.77
CA ARG A 65 2.85 14.02 -0.04
C ARG A 65 1.86 13.50 1.01
N LYS A 66 1.31 12.31 0.79
CA LYS A 66 0.35 11.63 1.68
C LYS A 66 0.99 11.02 2.94
N ILE A 67 2.32 10.96 3.03
CA ILE A 67 3.02 10.35 4.18
C ILE A 67 2.77 11.17 5.46
N THR A 68 1.93 10.72 6.38
CA THR A 68 1.61 11.47 7.62
C THR A 68 2.59 11.21 8.76
N HIS A 69 2.98 9.95 8.95
CA HIS A 69 3.83 9.54 10.06
C HIS A 69 5.18 9.03 9.58
N SER A 70 5.23 7.80 9.05
CA SER A 70 6.47 7.11 8.73
C SER A 70 6.64 6.85 7.23
N PRO A 71 7.72 7.35 6.59
CA PRO A 71 8.08 7.00 5.22
C PRO A 71 8.20 5.48 5.03
N GLY A 72 8.85 4.79 5.97
CA GLY A 72 8.99 3.33 5.91
C GLY A 72 7.64 2.63 5.93
N GLY A 73 6.78 2.97 6.89
CA GLY A 73 5.42 2.40 6.96
C GLY A 73 4.63 2.60 5.67
N PHE A 74 4.69 3.81 5.10
CA PHE A 74 4.07 4.13 3.81
C PHE A 74 4.56 3.22 2.68
N PHE A 75 5.88 3.07 2.50
CA PHE A 75 6.42 2.25 1.42
C PHE A 75 6.11 0.76 1.61
N TYR A 76 6.18 0.25 2.85
CA TYR A 76 5.85 -1.16 3.13
C TYR A 76 4.37 -1.47 2.92
N GLN A 77 3.48 -0.55 3.32
CA GLN A 77 2.05 -0.71 3.08
C GLN A 77 1.75 -0.72 1.58
N LEU A 78 2.28 0.24 0.83
CA LEU A 78 2.09 0.31 -0.62
C LEU A 78 2.65 -0.94 -1.31
N LEU A 79 3.82 -1.43 -0.89
CA LEU A 79 4.39 -2.66 -1.42
C LEU A 79 3.47 -3.86 -1.17
N TYR A 80 2.93 -3.97 0.03
CA TYR A 80 2.03 -5.07 0.40
C TYR A 80 0.77 -5.07 -0.48
N GLU A 81 0.15 -3.91 -0.67
CA GLU A 81 -1.01 -3.72 -1.55
C GLU A 81 -0.70 -4.15 -2.99
N ARG A 82 0.45 -3.74 -3.54
CA ARG A 82 0.90 -4.13 -4.88
C ARG A 82 1.14 -5.63 -5.02
N CYS A 83 1.83 -6.24 -4.06
CA CYS A 83 2.08 -7.68 -4.07
C CYS A 83 0.77 -8.48 -3.97
N LEU A 84 -0.17 -8.04 -3.13
CA LEU A 84 -1.46 -8.70 -2.98
C LEU A 84 -2.29 -8.60 -4.28
N GLN A 85 -2.31 -7.44 -4.92
CA GLN A 85 -2.98 -7.24 -6.21
C GLN A 85 -2.44 -8.17 -7.31
N LEU A 86 -1.13 -8.46 -7.31
CA LEU A 86 -0.50 -9.38 -8.26
C LEU A 86 -0.81 -10.86 -7.98
N GLN A 87 -1.08 -11.21 -6.73
CA GLN A 87 -1.43 -12.58 -6.32
C GLN A 87 -2.91 -12.90 -6.58
N GLN A 88 -3.76 -11.88 -6.62
CA GLN A 88 -5.15 -12.05 -7.03
C GLN A 88 -5.18 -12.26 -8.55
N PRO A 89 -5.75 -13.37 -9.06
CA PRO A 89 -6.06 -13.47 -10.48
C PRO A 89 -6.94 -12.27 -10.84
N ALA A 90 -6.77 -11.68 -12.03
CA ALA A 90 -7.40 -10.45 -12.52
C ALA A 90 -8.96 -10.46 -12.49
N ALA A 91 -9.55 -10.54 -11.32
CA ALA A 91 -10.96 -10.76 -11.05
C ALA A 91 -11.43 -9.73 -10.02
N THR A 92 -11.47 -8.47 -10.45
CA THR A 92 -12.43 -7.50 -9.89
C THR A 92 -12.99 -6.53 -10.93
N THR A 93 -12.86 -6.86 -12.21
CA THR A 93 -13.75 -6.40 -13.29
C THR A 93 -14.15 -7.56 -14.20
N ALA A 94 -14.36 -8.75 -13.63
CA ALA A 94 -15.24 -9.71 -14.26
C ALA A 94 -16.69 -9.22 -14.05
N ALA A 95 -17.14 -8.28 -14.88
CA ALA A 95 -18.56 -8.20 -15.17
C ALA A 95 -18.94 -9.58 -15.69
N CYS A 96 -19.70 -10.35 -14.90
CA CYS A 96 -20.22 -11.61 -15.36
C CYS A 96 -21.05 -11.32 -16.62
N PRO A 97 -20.89 -12.07 -17.74
CA PRO A 97 -21.90 -12.06 -18.81
C PRO A 97 -23.28 -12.35 -18.17
N PRO A 98 -24.41 -11.89 -18.76
CA PRO A 98 -25.70 -11.86 -18.08
C PRO A 98 -26.24 -13.29 -17.84
N CYS A 99 -25.73 -13.96 -16.82
CA CYS A 99 -26.27 -15.20 -16.30
C CYS A 99 -27.33 -14.81 -15.26
N LYS A 100 -28.54 -15.33 -15.49
CA LYS A 100 -29.75 -15.02 -14.72
C LYS A 100 -29.76 -15.71 -13.36
N THR A 101 -28.84 -15.35 -12.48
CA THR A 101 -28.92 -15.76 -11.08
C THR A 101 -28.93 -14.48 -10.25
N GLY A 102 -30.03 -14.29 -9.53
CA GLY A 102 -30.37 -13.06 -8.80
C GLY A 102 -29.31 -12.62 -7.79
N PRO A 103 -29.52 -11.45 -7.14
CA PRO A 103 -28.50 -10.83 -6.32
C PRO A 103 -28.04 -11.80 -5.23
N ALA A 104 -26.73 -12.02 -5.19
CA ALA A 104 -26.07 -12.73 -4.11
C ALA A 104 -26.43 -12.03 -2.79
N LEU A 105 -27.27 -12.69 -2.01
CA LEU A 105 -27.66 -12.24 -0.69
C LEU A 105 -26.41 -12.28 0.17
N VAL A 106 -25.85 -11.10 0.47
CA VAL A 106 -24.73 -10.93 1.39
C VAL A 106 -25.18 -11.52 2.74
N PRO A 107 -24.42 -12.43 3.37
CA PRO A 107 -24.70 -12.82 4.74
C PRO A 107 -24.54 -11.58 5.62
N GLN A 108 -25.65 -11.03 6.12
CA GLN A 108 -25.62 -9.98 7.12
C GLN A 108 -24.92 -10.55 8.35
N ALA A 109 -23.76 -9.99 8.68
CA ALA A 109 -23.09 -10.27 9.94
C ALA A 109 -24.07 -9.94 11.08
N LEU A 110 -24.33 -10.91 11.94
CA LEU A 110 -25.11 -10.75 13.16
C LEU A 110 -24.46 -9.68 14.04
N THR A 111 -24.94 -8.44 13.95
CA THR A 111 -24.66 -7.40 14.93
C THR A 111 -25.34 -7.79 16.23
N ASN A 112 -24.56 -8.44 17.09
CA ASN A 112 -24.94 -8.70 18.46
C ASN A 112 -24.60 -7.46 19.29
N GLN A 113 -25.58 -6.61 19.60
CA GLN A 113 -25.51 -5.69 20.74
C GLN A 113 -26.86 -5.61 21.45
N LEU A 114 -26.92 -6.25 22.61
CA LEU A 114 -27.93 -6.08 23.65
C LEU A 114 -27.52 -4.96 24.62
N ALA A 115 -28.53 -4.34 25.23
CA ALA A 115 -28.54 -3.35 26.32
C ALA A 115 -28.18 -1.92 25.85
N VAL A 116 -29.05 -0.91 26.00
CA VAL A 116 -29.72 -0.49 27.24
C VAL A 116 -31.09 0.14 26.90
N LEU A 117 -32.19 -0.42 27.42
CA LEU A 117 -33.44 0.30 27.58
C LEU A 117 -33.54 0.72 29.04
N LEU A 118 -33.53 2.03 29.26
CA LEU A 118 -33.92 2.68 30.50
C LEU A 118 -35.42 2.46 30.68
N ASP A 119 -35.80 1.74 31.75
CA ASP A 119 -37.17 1.72 32.25
C ASP A 119 -37.45 3.03 33.01
N SER A 120 -38.68 3.52 32.86
CA SER A 120 -39.22 4.73 33.49
C SER A 120 -39.83 4.44 34.86
#